data_AF-A0A2D0J320-F1
#
_entry.id   AF-A0A2D0J320-F1
#
_cell.length_a   1.000
_cell.length_b   1.000
_cell.length_c   1.000
_cell.angle_alpha   90.00
_cell.angle_beta   90.00
_cell.angle_gamma   90.00
#
_symmetry.space_group_name_H-M   'P 1'
#
loop_
_entity.id
_entity.type
_entity.pdbx_description
1 polymer ?
#
loop_
_entity_poly.entity_id
_entity_poly.type
_entity_poly.pdbx_seq_one_letter_code
_entity_poly.pdbx_strand_id
1 'polypeptide(L)'
;MNSKYLKALSGVILLLFLTFMMCFIVECAVSLVLMKDEITFSGAVIISIMSFPIIFYSLSGSIFFVLFNRTPKYNKLIIKYLSVLMITSFVVSFPISFYVGYKLKNDGYLTCDKISWMSPTTYVKNLSLCK
;
A
#
# COMPACT_ATOMS: atom_id res chain seq x y z
N MET A 1 7.11 -34.19 2.52
CA MET A 1 7.78 -32.88 2.63
C MET A 1 7.87 -32.51 4.11
N ASN A 2 9.04 -32.15 4.65
CA ASN A 2 9.18 -31.81 6.08
C ASN A 2 8.26 -30.63 6.46
N SER A 3 7.63 -30.65 7.64
CA SER A 3 6.59 -29.66 8.02
C SER A 3 7.12 -28.22 8.00
N LYS A 4 8.42 -28.06 8.25
CA LYS A 4 9.17 -26.81 8.15
C LYS A 4 9.15 -26.20 6.74
N TYR A 5 9.41 -26.99 5.70
CA TYR A 5 9.42 -26.50 4.32
C TYR A 5 8.01 -26.19 3.82
N LEU A 6 6.99 -26.89 4.33
CA LEU A 6 5.59 -26.59 4.01
C LEU A 6 5.15 -25.24 4.59
N LYS A 7 5.53 -24.94 5.84
CA LYS A 7 5.32 -23.61 6.45
C LYS A 7 6.05 -22.51 5.69
N ALA A 8 7.30 -22.74 5.31
CA ALA A 8 8.08 -21.77 4.53
C ALA A 8 7.45 -21.53 3.14
N LEU A 9 7.03 -22.59 2.45
CA LEU A 9 6.34 -22.50 1.16
C LEU A 9 5.05 -21.68 1.26
N SER A 10 4.22 -21.94 2.27
CA SER A 10 3.01 -21.16 2.53
C SER A 10 3.33 -19.67 2.76
N GLY A 11 4.38 -19.37 3.53
CA GLY A 11 4.84 -18.00 3.73
C GLY A 11 5.29 -17.33 2.44
N VAL A 12 6.01 -18.04 1.56
CA VAL A 12 6.45 -17.53 0.26
C VAL A 12 5.25 -17.24 -0.65
N ILE A 13 4.26 -18.14 -0.70
CA ILE A 13 3.03 -17.92 -1.49
C ILE A 13 2.29 -16.66 -1.00
N LEU A 14 2.15 -16.50 0.32
CA LEU A 14 1.52 -15.30 0.90
C LEU A 14 2.32 -14.03 0.57
N LEU A 15 3.65 -14.10 0.63
CA LEU A 15 4.51 -12.96 0.28
C LEU A 15 4.33 -12.57 -1.19
N LEU A 16 4.30 -13.54 -2.10
CA LEU A 16 4.07 -13.30 -3.53
C LEU A 16 2.70 -12.67 -3.79
N PHE A 17 1.65 -13.20 -3.15
CA PHE A 17 0.31 -12.63 -3.24
C PHE A 17 0.28 -11.18 -2.74
N LEU A 18 0.91 -10.90 -1.60
CA LEU A 18 0.98 -9.57 -1.04
C LEU A 18 1.76 -8.60 -1.93
N THR A 19 2.87 -9.04 -2.53
CA THR A 19 3.60 -8.21 -3.52
C THR A 19 2.76 -7.93 -4.77
N PHE A 20 1.98 -8.90 -5.23
CA PHE A 20 1.10 -8.72 -6.39
C PHE A 20 0.00 -7.69 -6.11
N MET A 21 -0.66 -7.76 -4.95
CA MET A 21 -1.66 -6.75 -4.55
C MET A 21 -1.06 -5.34 -4.47
N MET A 22 0.20 -5.22 -4.06
CA MET A 22 0.88 -3.94 -3.96
C MET A 22 1.22 -3.33 -5.32
N CYS A 23 1.39 -4.13 -6.38
CA CYS A 23 1.55 -3.61 -7.74
C CYS A 23 0.34 -2.75 -8.14
N PHE A 24 -0.89 -3.21 -7.88
CA PHE A 24 -2.10 -2.42 -8.14
C PHE A 24 -2.12 -1.11 -7.36
N ILE A 25 -1.65 -1.12 -6.11
CA ILE A 25 -1.61 0.09 -5.29
C ILE A 25 -0.57 1.09 -5.83
N VAL A 26 0.57 0.59 -6.32
CA VAL A 26 1.58 1.41 -6.97
C VAL A 26 1.04 2.02 -8.26
N GLU A 27 0.24 1.30 -9.05
CA GLU A 27 -0.42 1.85 -10.24
C GLU A 27 -1.32 3.06 -9.89
N CYS A 28 -2.04 3.02 -8.77
CA CYS A 28 -2.82 4.16 -8.26
C CYS A 28 -1.94 5.38 -7.90
N ALA A 29 -0.75 5.15 -7.35
CA ALA A 29 0.18 6.25 -7.07
C ALA A 29 0.82 6.79 -8.35
N VAL A 30 1.16 5.91 -9.30
CA VAL A 30 1.73 6.29 -10.59
C VAL A 30 0.73 7.09 -11.43
N SER A 31 -0.56 6.73 -11.42
CA SER A 31 -1.60 7.50 -12.13
C SER A 31 -1.72 8.93 -11.62
N LEU A 32 -1.58 9.12 -10.30
CA LEU A 32 -1.53 10.46 -9.69
C LEU A 32 -0.26 11.23 -10.09
N VAL A 33 0.92 10.61 -10.00
CA VAL A 33 2.19 11.28 -10.35
C VAL A 33 2.23 11.68 -11.82
N LEU A 34 1.69 10.85 -12.71
CA LEU A 34 1.64 11.11 -14.14
C LEU A 34 0.45 11.97 -14.57
N MET A 35 -0.42 12.40 -13.65
CA MET A 35 -1.63 13.18 -13.95
C MET A 35 -2.45 12.57 -15.11
N LYS A 36 -2.75 11.26 -15.01
CA LYS A 36 -3.57 10.55 -16.00
C LYS A 36 -4.99 11.09 -16.05
N ASP A 37 -5.74 10.75 -17.10
CA ASP A 37 -7.13 11.18 -17.25
C ASP A 37 -8.10 10.53 -16.24
N GLU A 38 -7.70 9.38 -15.68
CA GLU A 38 -8.34 8.68 -14.58
C GLU A 38 -7.32 8.46 -13.46
N ILE A 39 -7.66 8.91 -12.25
CA ILE A 39 -6.81 8.83 -11.07
C ILE A 39 -7.63 8.27 -9.91
N THR A 40 -7.26 7.10 -9.41
CA THR A 40 -7.87 6.50 -8.22
C THR A 40 -6.97 6.77 -7.02
N PHE A 41 -7.43 7.62 -6.09
CA PHE A 41 -6.62 8.04 -4.95
C PHE A 41 -7.41 8.17 -3.65
N SER A 42 -6.75 7.82 -2.55
CA SER A 42 -7.23 8.04 -1.19
C SER A 42 -6.08 7.96 -0.19
N GLY A 43 -6.34 8.39 1.06
CA GLY A 43 -5.39 8.19 2.16
C GLY A 43 -4.96 6.73 2.34
N ALA A 44 -5.82 5.76 1.99
CA ALA A 44 -5.49 4.33 2.05
C ALA A 44 -4.32 3.97 1.12
N VAL A 45 -4.21 4.58 -0.06
CA VAL A 45 -3.09 4.34 -0.99
C VAL A 45 -1.75 4.72 -0.34
N ILE A 46 -1.72 5.86 0.37
CA ILE A 46 -0.53 6.32 1.09
C ILE A 46 -0.18 5.35 2.23
N ILE A 47 -1.17 5.00 3.06
CA ILE A 47 -0.99 4.09 4.19
C ILE A 47 -0.45 2.76 3.67
N SER A 48 -1.03 2.19 2.62
CA SER A 48 -0.61 0.92 2.05
C SER A 48 0.84 0.95 1.55
N ILE A 49 1.23 1.98 0.80
CA ILE A 49 2.61 2.10 0.28
C ILE A 49 3.62 2.27 1.42
N MET A 50 3.31 3.11 2.41
CA MET A 50 4.20 3.39 3.54
C MET A 50 4.25 2.24 4.57
N SER A 51 3.17 1.45 4.68
CA SER A 51 3.09 0.28 5.58
C SER A 51 3.63 -0.99 4.93
N PHE A 52 3.73 -1.05 3.61
CA PHE A 52 4.24 -2.24 2.92
C PHE A 52 5.63 -2.69 3.41
N PRO A 53 6.62 -1.80 3.64
CA PRO A 53 7.93 -2.21 4.15
C PRO A 53 7.88 -3.02 5.45
N ILE A 54 7.01 -2.65 6.42
CA ILE A 54 6.91 -3.40 7.68
C ILE A 54 6.29 -4.77 7.46
N ILE A 55 5.25 -4.86 6.62
CA ILE A 55 4.54 -6.12 6.35
C ILE A 55 5.47 -7.07 5.57
N PHE A 56 6.14 -6.55 4.55
CA PHE A 56 7.11 -7.30 3.75
C PHE A 56 8.26 -7.82 4.62
N TYR A 57 8.80 -6.96 5.50
CA TYR A 57 9.88 -7.35 6.42
C TYR A 57 9.41 -8.41 7.43
N SER A 58 8.20 -8.28 7.98
CA SER A 58 7.64 -9.24 8.93
C SER A 58 7.42 -10.63 8.29
N LEU A 59 6.89 -10.68 7.06
CA LEU A 59 6.67 -11.93 6.33
C LEU A 59 7.99 -12.59 5.92
N SER A 60 8.90 -11.82 5.30
CA SER A 60 10.22 -12.33 4.91
C SER A 60 11.05 -12.77 6.13
N GLY A 61 10.98 -12.01 7.23
CA GLY A 61 11.59 -12.35 8.51
C GLY A 61 11.02 -13.63 9.12
N SER A 62 9.71 -13.86 8.99
CA SER A 62 9.05 -15.09 9.46
C SER A 62 9.52 -16.32 8.66
N ILE A 63 9.62 -16.19 7.33
CA ILE A 63 10.17 -17.24 6.46
C ILE A 63 11.63 -17.53 6.85
N PHE A 64 12.44 -16.48 7.03
CA PHE A 64 13.83 -16.60 7.46
C PHE A 64 13.96 -17.31 8.81
N PHE A 65 13.12 -16.96 9.78
CA PHE A 65 13.10 -17.61 11.09
C PHE A 65 12.76 -19.11 10.97
N VAL A 66 11.74 -19.47 10.19
CA VAL A 66 11.39 -20.89 9.97
C VAL A 66 12.55 -21.67 9.35
N LEU A 67 13.26 -21.08 8.38
CA LEU A 67 14.36 -21.73 7.68
C LEU A 67 15.64 -21.84 8.51
N PHE A 68 16.03 -20.80 9.23
CA PHE A 68 17.33 -20.72 9.91
C PHE A 68 17.24 -20.80 11.44
N ASN A 69 16.03 -20.81 12.00
CA ASN A 69 15.76 -20.81 13.45
C ASN A 69 16.48 -19.68 14.20
N ARG A 70 16.69 -18.55 13.53
CA ARG A 70 17.39 -17.36 14.06
C ARG A 70 16.70 -16.09 13.57
N THR A 71 16.82 -15.02 14.34
CA THR A 71 16.32 -13.69 13.95
C THR A 71 17.44 -12.85 13.31
N PRO A 72 17.09 -11.88 12.44
CA PRO A 72 18.08 -10.94 11.90
C PRO A 72 18.77 -10.14 13.03
N LYS A 73 20.08 -9.88 12.89
CA LYS A 73 20.91 -9.21 13.91
C LYS A 73 20.34 -7.87 14.38
N TYR A 74 19.79 -7.08 13.46
CA TYR A 74 19.25 -5.75 13.73
C TYR A 74 17.72 -5.69 13.79
N ASN A 75 17.05 -6.84 14.02
CA ASN A 75 15.60 -6.97 13.93
C ASN A 75 14.84 -5.91 14.75
N LYS A 76 15.25 -5.67 16.00
CA LYS A 76 14.61 -4.70 16.89
C LYS A 76 14.69 -3.27 16.36
N LEU A 77 15.84 -2.90 15.78
CA LEU A 77 16.06 -1.56 15.23
C LEU A 77 15.24 -1.38 13.95
N ILE A 78 15.25 -2.36 13.04
CA ILE A 78 14.50 -2.31 11.79
C ILE A 78 12.99 -2.20 12.07
N ILE A 79 12.45 -3.08 12.94
CA ILE A 79 11.03 -3.03 13.31
C ILE A 79 10.67 -1.67 13.90
N LYS A 80 11.50 -1.10 14.80
CA LYS A 80 11.24 0.21 15.40
C LYS A 80 11.07 1.30 14.33
N TYR A 81 11.99 1.40 13.37
CA TYR A 81 11.89 2.42 12.32
C TYR A 81 10.71 2.18 11.38
N LEU A 82 10.48 0.93 10.97
CA LEU A 82 9.37 0.59 10.10
C LEU A 82 8.00 0.81 10.77
N SER A 83 7.90 0.57 12.08
CA SER A 83 6.69 0.87 12.86
C SER A 83 6.43 2.37 12.97
N VAL A 84 7.48 3.17 13.20
CA VAL A 84 7.35 4.64 13.20
C VAL A 84 6.89 5.14 11.83
N LEU A 85 7.43 4.59 10.74
CA LEU A 85 6.99 4.92 9.38
C LEU A 85 5.50 4.60 9.17
N MET A 86 5.06 3.40 9.56
CA MET A 86 3.65 2.98 9.48
C MET A 86 2.74 3.92 10.28
N ILE A 87 3.08 4.23 11.53
CA ILE A 87 2.27 5.13 12.38
C ILE A 87 2.20 6.54 11.77
N THR A 88 3.35 7.05 11.32
CA THR A 88 3.43 8.37 10.68
C THR A 88 2.53 8.42 9.46
N SER A 89 2.52 7.35 8.65
CA SER A 89 1.67 7.27 7.45
C SER A 89 0.19 7.44 7.75
N PHE A 90 -0.29 6.89 8.87
CA PHE A 90 -1.68 7.04 9.27
C PHE A 90 -2.02 8.51 9.54
N VAL A 91 -1.13 9.21 10.26
CA VAL A 91 -1.30 10.64 10.59
C VAL A 91 -1.23 11.52 9.35
N VAL A 92 -0.26 11.30 8.45
CA VAL A 92 -0.10 12.15 7.25
C VAL A 92 -1.06 11.78 6.12
N SER A 93 -1.65 10.59 6.13
CA SER A 93 -2.57 10.15 5.07
C SER A 93 -3.76 11.08 4.90
N PHE A 94 -4.30 11.58 6.01
CA PHE A 94 -5.46 12.46 6.03
C PHE A 94 -5.19 13.83 5.39
N PRO A 95 -4.19 14.62 5.84
CA PRO A 95 -3.90 15.92 5.23
C PRO A 95 -3.46 15.79 3.77
N ILE A 96 -2.68 14.77 3.42
CA ILE A 96 -2.27 14.55 2.03
C ILE A 96 -3.48 14.20 1.15
N SER A 97 -4.39 13.33 1.62
CA SER A 97 -5.59 12.99 0.85
C SER A 97 -6.49 14.21 0.62
N PHE A 98 -6.58 15.10 1.61
CA PHE A 98 -7.34 16.34 1.47
C PHE A 98 -6.68 17.30 0.47
N TYR A 99 -5.37 17.51 0.60
CA TYR A 99 -4.59 18.37 -0.30
C TYR A 99 -4.64 17.90 -1.75
N VAL A 100 -4.42 16.61 -2.00
CA VAL A 100 -4.48 16.04 -3.36
C VAL A 100 -5.88 16.19 -3.94
N GLY A 101 -6.92 15.92 -3.16
CA GLY A 101 -8.30 16.10 -3.61
C GLY A 101 -8.63 17.55 -3.97
N TYR A 102 -8.15 18.51 -3.16
CA TYR A 102 -8.29 19.93 -3.46
C TYR A 102 -7.55 20.32 -4.76
N LYS A 103 -6.29 19.88 -4.90
CA LYS A 103 -5.47 20.16 -6.08
C LYS A 103 -6.09 19.61 -7.36
N LEU A 104 -6.51 18.35 -7.36
CA LEU A 104 -7.11 17.72 -8.55
C LEU A 104 -8.40 18.44 -8.97
N LYS A 105 -9.25 18.85 -8.03
CA LYS A 105 -10.45 19.65 -8.34
C LYS A 105 -10.09 21.01 -8.94
N ASN A 106 -9.05 21.66 -8.42
CA ASN A 106 -8.56 22.93 -8.96
C ASN A 106 -7.95 22.76 -10.38
N ASP A 107 -7.37 21.60 -10.67
CA ASP A 107 -6.85 21.21 -11.98
C ASP A 107 -7.95 20.74 -12.96
N GLY A 108 -9.24 20.86 -12.58
CA GLY A 108 -10.40 20.57 -13.43
C GLY A 108 -10.87 19.12 -13.41
N TYR A 109 -10.34 18.27 -12.52
CA TYR A 109 -10.85 16.90 -12.36
C TYR A 109 -12.20 16.88 -11.64
N LEU A 110 -13.08 16.02 -12.13
CA LEU A 110 -14.37 15.69 -11.55
C LEU A 110 -14.27 14.39 -10.76
N THR A 111 -15.12 14.20 -9.77
CA THR A 111 -15.16 12.98 -8.96
C THR A 111 -16.31 12.09 -9.40
N CYS A 112 -16.07 10.79 -9.57
CA CYS A 112 -17.13 9.81 -9.78
C CYS A 112 -17.86 9.50 -8.46
N ASP A 113 -19.09 9.02 -8.58
CA ASP A 113 -19.88 8.56 -7.43
C ASP A 113 -19.21 7.36 -6.76
N LYS A 114 -19.23 7.37 -5.43
CA LYS A 114 -18.64 6.30 -4.62
C LYS A 114 -19.71 5.31 -4.20
N ILE A 115 -19.38 4.03 -4.31
CA ILE A 115 -20.22 2.94 -3.81
C ILE A 115 -20.24 2.94 -2.28
N SER A 116 -19.13 3.32 -1.64
CA SER A 116 -19.00 3.35 -0.18
C SER A 116 -18.10 4.51 0.26
N TRP A 117 -18.32 4.99 1.49
CA TRP A 117 -17.46 6.01 2.10
C TRP A 117 -16.00 5.55 2.27
N MET A 118 -15.78 4.23 2.39
CA MET A 118 -14.44 3.65 2.53
C MET A 118 -13.76 3.40 1.18
N SER A 119 -14.49 3.51 0.06
CA SER A 119 -13.93 3.34 -1.28
C SER A 119 -12.98 4.50 -1.63
N PRO A 120 -11.88 4.21 -2.36
CA PRO A 120 -11.01 5.27 -2.88
C PRO A 120 -11.79 6.21 -3.79
N THR A 121 -11.30 7.43 -3.95
CA THR A 121 -11.95 8.43 -4.81
C THR A 121 -11.38 8.31 -6.21
N THR A 122 -12.25 8.17 -7.20
CA THR A 122 -11.86 8.23 -8.61
C THR A 122 -12.06 9.66 -9.12
N TYR A 123 -10.99 10.24 -9.63
CA TYR A 123 -10.93 11.55 -10.24
C TYR A 123 -10.76 11.37 -11.74
N VAL A 124 -11.61 12.02 -12.54
CA VAL A 124 -11.60 11.94 -14.01
C VAL A 124 -11.66 13.32 -14.64
N LYS A 125 -11.03 13.50 -15.81
CA LYS A 125 -11.20 14.75 -16.58
C LYS A 125 -12.53 14.84 -17.31
N ASN A 126 -13.14 13.69 -17.63
CA ASN A 126 -14.43 13.60 -18.29
C ASN A 126 -15.31 12.58 -17.58
N LEU A 127 -16.57 12.94 -17.30
CA LEU A 127 -17.54 12.07 -16.63
C LEU A 127 -17.84 10.79 -17.43
N SER A 128 -17.61 10.78 -18.74
CA SER A 128 -17.73 9.56 -19.56
C SER A 128 -16.76 8.45 -19.16
N LEU A 129 -15.70 8.78 -18.41
CA LEU A 129 -14.74 7.83 -17.87
C LEU A 129 -15.19 7.20 -16.54
N CYS A 130 -16.24 7.74 -15.90
CA CYS A 130 -16.87 7.09 -14.76
C CYS A 130 -17.63 5.84 -15.23
N LYS A 131 -17.25 4.68 -14.69
CA LYS A 131 -17.88 3.38 -14.98
C LYS A 131 -18.85 2.98 -13.89
#